data_AF-A0A5C3N5N0-F1
#
_entry.id   AF-A0A5C3N5N0-F1
#
_cell.length_a   1.000
_cell.length_b   1.000
_cell.length_c   1.000
_cell.angle_alpha   90.00
_cell.angle_beta   90.00
_cell.angle_gamma   90.00
#
_symmetry.space_group_name_H-M   'P 1'
#
loop_
_entity.id
_entity.type
_entity.pdbx_description
1 polymer ?
#
loop_
_entity_poly.entity_id
_entity_poly.type
_entity_poly.pdbx_seq_one_letter_code
_entity_poly.pdbx_strand_id
1 'polypeptide(L)'
;MARATHTSLVHPAITSRIFLDPALDTLWRCVDGLFRLLRLLGPAFEKLAGGDRPKYIVRKIIEDAWLRFMWYARRVRQLRYFEDSTIHSAVIASLSRYEVGLWLSYLRVLAWHGVCEPSRDDLLYFVCQSLSHVNIKISRSTEQHEAHEEEDKGLRAT
;
A
#
# COMPACT_ATOMS: atom_id res chain seq x y z
N MET A 1 16.11 -16.11 -9.57
CA MET A 1 14.69 -16.07 -10.02
C MET A 1 14.40 -14.69 -10.57
N ALA A 2 14.18 -14.56 -11.88
CA ALA A 2 13.97 -13.28 -12.55
C ALA A 2 12.61 -12.67 -12.15
N ARG A 3 12.59 -11.42 -11.68
CA ARG A 3 11.35 -10.66 -11.45
C ARG A 3 10.80 -10.28 -12.83
N ALA A 4 9.75 -10.97 -13.28
CA ALA A 4 8.99 -10.54 -14.46
C ALA A 4 8.48 -9.12 -14.19
N THR A 5 8.82 -8.19 -15.08
CA THR A 5 8.39 -6.80 -14.97
C THR A 5 6.91 -6.70 -15.32
N HIS A 6 6.20 -5.79 -14.68
CA HIS A 6 4.75 -5.63 -14.85
C HIS A 6 4.31 -5.50 -16.32
N THR A 7 5.17 -4.96 -17.18
CA THR A 7 4.97 -4.81 -18.63
C THR A 7 4.99 -6.11 -19.41
N SER A 8 5.80 -7.11 -19.00
CA SER A 8 5.87 -8.40 -19.70
C SER A 8 4.62 -9.27 -19.47
N LEU A 9 3.88 -9.03 -18.39
CA LEU A 9 2.67 -9.78 -18.03
C LEU A 9 1.38 -9.19 -18.64
N VAL A 10 1.41 -7.93 -19.08
CA VAL A 10 0.24 -7.31 -19.75
C VAL A 10 0.03 -7.91 -21.13
N HIS A 11 1.11 -8.21 -21.87
CA HIS A 11 1.03 -8.72 -23.25
C HIS A 11 0.36 -10.10 -23.37
N PRO A 12 0.62 -11.09 -22.49
CA PRO A 12 -0.13 -12.35 -22.48
C PRO A 12 -1.60 -12.18 -22.06
N ALA A 13 -1.90 -11.24 -21.15
CA ALA A 13 -3.26 -11.03 -20.66
C ALA A 13 -4.21 -10.49 -21.74
N ILE A 14 -3.68 -9.74 -22.70
CA ILE A 14 -4.46 -9.14 -23.80
C ILE A 14 -4.63 -10.07 -25.01
N THR A 15 -3.84 -11.15 -25.13
CA THR A 15 -3.88 -12.01 -26.33
C THR A 15 -4.89 -13.15 -26.24
N SER A 16 -5.23 -13.65 -25.04
CA SER A 16 -6.24 -14.69 -24.87
C SER A 16 -6.90 -14.67 -23.50
N ARG A 17 -8.23 -14.86 -23.48
CA ARG A 17 -9.02 -14.98 -22.24
C ARG A 17 -8.55 -16.12 -21.33
N ILE A 18 -7.95 -17.16 -21.89
CA ILE A 18 -7.43 -18.31 -21.12
C ILE A 18 -6.27 -17.89 -20.22
N PHE A 19 -5.45 -16.92 -20.66
CA PHE A 19 -4.32 -16.42 -19.89
C PHE A 19 -4.67 -15.23 -18.98
N LEU A 20 -5.89 -14.71 -19.06
CA LEU A 20 -6.30 -13.55 -18.29
C LEU A 20 -6.23 -13.82 -16.79
N ASP A 21 -6.88 -14.89 -16.31
CA ASP A 21 -6.90 -15.22 -14.88
C ASP A 21 -5.49 -15.52 -14.32
N PRO A 22 -4.66 -16.39 -14.94
CA PRO A 22 -3.29 -16.63 -14.50
C PRO A 22 -2.39 -15.37 -14.54
N ALA A 23 -2.57 -14.51 -15.55
CA ALA A 23 -1.80 -13.27 -15.66
C ALA A 23 -2.21 -12.28 -14.57
N LEU A 24 -3.51 -12.13 -14.29
CA LEU A 24 -4.01 -11.28 -13.21
C LEU A 24 -3.60 -11.82 -11.83
N ASP A 25 -3.64 -13.14 -11.63
CA ASP A 25 -3.11 -13.77 -10.42
C ASP A 25 -1.65 -13.39 -10.22
N THR A 26 -0.83 -13.46 -11.27
CA THR A 26 0.59 -13.09 -11.20
C THR A 26 0.78 -11.59 -10.97
N LEU A 27 -0.02 -10.75 -11.62
CA LEU A 27 0.06 -9.29 -11.55
C LEU A 27 -0.29 -8.75 -10.16
N TRP A 28 -1.34 -9.31 -9.56
CA TRP A 28 -1.85 -8.90 -8.26
C TRP A 28 -1.27 -9.71 -7.11
N ARG A 29 -0.50 -10.77 -7.38
CA ARG A 29 0.15 -11.58 -6.35
C ARG A 29 0.99 -10.73 -5.40
N CYS A 30 1.72 -9.76 -5.93
CA CYS A 30 2.61 -8.87 -5.19
C CYS A 30 2.21 -7.42 -5.48
N VAL A 31 1.70 -6.72 -4.46
CA VAL A 31 1.25 -5.34 -4.60
C VAL A 31 2.13 -4.43 -3.74
N ASP A 32 2.66 -3.39 -4.38
CA ASP A 32 3.40 -2.32 -3.73
C ASP A 32 2.39 -1.23 -3.32
N GLY A 33 2.06 -1.21 -2.03
CA GLY A 33 1.10 -0.29 -1.41
C GLY A 33 -0.35 -0.66 -1.65
N LEU A 34 -1.22 -0.37 -0.68
CA LEU A 34 -2.66 -0.57 -0.84
C LEU A 34 -3.29 0.37 -1.88
N PHE A 35 -2.58 1.45 -2.25
CA PHE A 35 -3.09 2.48 -3.15
C PHE A 35 -3.65 1.91 -4.47
N ARG A 36 -2.96 0.93 -5.06
CA ARG A 36 -3.39 0.31 -6.31
C ARG A 36 -4.72 -0.45 -6.17
N LEU A 37 -4.95 -1.11 -5.03
CA LEU A 37 -6.23 -1.74 -4.72
C LEU A 37 -7.31 -0.69 -4.47
N LEU A 38 -7.01 0.34 -3.68
CA LEU A 38 -7.98 1.39 -3.34
C LEU A 38 -8.47 2.16 -4.56
N ARG A 39 -7.64 2.32 -5.59
CA ARG A 39 -8.06 2.90 -6.88
C ARG A 39 -9.16 2.11 -7.59
N LEU A 40 -9.35 0.82 -7.28
CA LEU A 40 -10.44 0.02 -7.83
C LEU A 40 -11.82 0.44 -7.30
N LEU A 41 -11.86 1.13 -6.16
CA LEU A 41 -13.08 1.74 -5.62
C LEU A 41 -13.56 2.93 -6.46
N GLY A 42 -12.74 3.39 -7.42
CA GLY A 42 -13.08 4.44 -8.38
C GLY A 42 -13.42 5.75 -7.66
N PRO A 43 -14.59 6.36 -7.93
CA PRO A 43 -14.96 7.65 -7.35
C PRO A 43 -15.18 7.59 -5.82
N ALA A 44 -15.31 6.40 -5.24
CA ALA A 44 -15.42 6.29 -3.78
C ALA A 44 -14.10 6.57 -3.07
N PHE A 45 -12.95 6.50 -3.75
CA PHE A 45 -11.63 6.78 -3.18
C PHE A 45 -11.07 8.09 -3.75
N GLU A 46 -11.12 9.15 -2.95
CA GLU A 46 -10.75 10.50 -3.38
C GLU A 46 -9.56 11.03 -2.60
N LYS A 47 -8.72 11.78 -3.31
CA LYS A 47 -7.67 12.60 -2.68
C LYS A 47 -8.32 13.87 -2.14
N LEU A 48 -8.14 14.14 -0.86
CA LEU A 48 -8.57 15.39 -0.25
C LEU A 48 -7.62 16.52 -0.68
N ALA A 49 -8.17 17.63 -1.16
CA ALA A 49 -7.39 18.83 -1.46
C ALA A 49 -7.03 19.55 -0.15
N GLY A 50 -5.75 19.89 0.02
CA GLY A 50 -5.25 20.68 1.15
C GLY A 50 -4.31 19.93 2.08
N GLY A 51 -3.11 20.49 2.26
CA GLY A 51 -2.06 19.99 3.14
C GLY A 51 -0.76 19.65 2.41
N ASP A 52 0.33 19.63 3.17
CA ASP A 52 1.69 19.31 2.69
C ASP A 52 1.85 17.84 2.26
N ARG A 53 0.92 16.97 2.70
CA ARG A 53 0.89 15.54 2.36
C ARG A 53 -0.46 15.13 1.75
N PRO A 54 -0.47 14.22 0.75
CA PRO A 54 -1.70 13.73 0.14
C PRO A 54 -2.53 12.95 1.16
N LYS A 55 -3.72 13.46 1.51
CA LYS A 55 -4.70 12.75 2.32
C LYS A 55 -5.74 12.10 1.42
N TYR A 56 -6.21 10.92 1.81
CA TYR A 56 -7.24 10.18 1.06
C TYR A 56 -8.41 9.85 1.95
N ILE A 57 -9.60 9.84 1.36
CA ILE A 57 -10.85 9.46 2.03
C ILE A 57 -11.59 8.41 1.21
N VAL A 58 -12.39 7.59 1.91
CA VAL A 58 -13.33 6.65 1.29
C VAL A 58 -14.74 7.14 1.58
N ARG A 59 -15.50 7.42 0.52
CA ARG A 59 -16.92 7.79 0.57
C ARG A 59 -17.80 6.53 0.50
N LYS A 60 -19.08 6.72 0.14
CA LYS A 60 -20.00 5.62 -0.12
C LYS A 60 -19.48 4.74 -1.26
N ILE A 61 -19.12 3.50 -0.94
CA ILE A 61 -18.68 2.51 -1.92
C ILE A 61 -19.93 1.91 -2.58
N ILE A 62 -19.94 1.86 -3.91
CA ILE A 62 -20.99 1.19 -4.69
C ILE A 62 -20.67 -0.32 -4.73
N GLU A 63 -21.69 -1.16 -4.67
CA GLU A 63 -21.55 -2.62 -4.59
C GLU A 63 -20.65 -3.21 -5.69
N ASP A 64 -20.83 -2.80 -6.95
CA ASP A 64 -19.99 -3.26 -8.07
C ASP A 64 -18.50 -2.92 -7.89
N ALA A 65 -18.20 -1.74 -7.35
CA ALA A 65 -16.84 -1.31 -7.08
C ALA A 65 -16.24 -2.13 -5.92
N TRP A 66 -17.06 -2.45 -4.91
CA TRP A 66 -16.67 -3.31 -3.81
C TRP A 66 -16.39 -4.74 -4.24
N LEU A 67 -17.28 -5.34 -5.04
CA LEU A 67 -17.10 -6.69 -5.59
C LEU A 67 -15.83 -6.78 -6.43
N ARG A 68 -15.57 -5.77 -7.26
CA ARG A 68 -14.33 -5.67 -8.04
C ARG A 68 -13.12 -5.59 -7.13
N PHE A 69 -13.14 -4.71 -6.15
CA PHE A 69 -12.08 -4.57 -5.16
C PHE A 69 -11.78 -5.92 -4.49
N MET A 70 -12.80 -6.61 -3.98
CA MET A 70 -12.67 -7.91 -3.34
C MET A 70 -12.12 -8.99 -4.28
N TRP A 71 -12.58 -9.00 -5.54
CA TRP A 71 -12.09 -9.93 -6.56
C TRP A 71 -10.58 -9.81 -6.77
N TYR A 72 -10.06 -8.59 -6.84
CA TYR A 72 -8.61 -8.36 -6.94
C TYR A 72 -7.88 -8.58 -5.60
N ALA A 73 -8.46 -8.15 -4.49
CA ALA A 73 -7.86 -8.28 -3.16
C ALA A 73 -7.60 -9.75 -2.79
N ARG A 74 -8.50 -10.67 -3.18
CA ARG A 74 -8.33 -12.12 -2.99
C ARG A 74 -7.13 -12.73 -3.71
N ARG A 75 -6.53 -12.03 -4.68
CA ARG A 75 -5.32 -12.50 -5.40
C ARG A 75 -4.03 -12.04 -4.74
N VAL A 76 -4.11 -11.04 -3.88
CA VAL A 76 -2.94 -10.52 -3.19
C VAL A 76 -2.41 -11.56 -2.22
N ARG A 77 -1.12 -11.89 -2.37
CA ARG A 77 -0.38 -12.81 -1.50
C ARG A 77 0.75 -12.09 -0.77
N GLN A 78 1.26 -11.01 -1.35
CA GLN A 78 2.31 -10.17 -0.76
C GLN A 78 1.91 -8.70 -0.87
N LEU A 79 1.96 -8.00 0.25
CA LEU A 79 1.74 -6.57 0.33
C LEU A 79 3.03 -5.92 0.82
N ARG A 80 3.54 -4.94 0.08
CA ARG A 80 4.73 -4.17 0.43
C ARG A 80 4.34 -2.73 0.66
N TYR A 81 4.46 -2.27 1.89
CA TYR A 81 4.18 -0.88 2.23
C TYR A 81 5.45 -0.04 2.04
N PHE A 82 5.35 1.03 1.26
CA PHE A 82 6.41 2.01 1.04
C PHE A 82 5.92 3.40 1.45
N GLU A 83 6.84 4.17 1.99
CA GLU A 83 6.65 5.41 2.73
C GLU A 83 5.86 6.52 2.02
N ASP A 84 5.91 6.55 0.68
CA ASP A 84 5.35 7.65 -0.13
C ASP A 84 3.81 7.74 -0.12
N SER A 85 3.12 6.76 0.46
CA SER A 85 1.66 6.73 0.52
C SER A 85 1.17 6.38 1.91
N THR A 86 1.20 7.35 2.83
CA THR A 86 0.51 7.22 4.12
C THR A 86 -0.99 7.11 3.88
N ILE A 87 -1.49 5.88 3.75
CA ILE A 87 -2.91 5.61 3.75
C ILE A 87 -3.37 5.81 5.18
N HIS A 88 -4.12 6.87 5.38
CA HIS A 88 -4.61 7.24 6.70
C HIS A 88 -5.44 6.09 7.29
N SER A 89 -5.29 5.78 8.57
CA SER A 89 -6.06 4.75 9.29
C SER A 89 -7.58 4.91 9.09
N ALA A 90 -8.05 6.15 8.91
CA ALA A 90 -9.43 6.48 8.55
C ALA A 90 -9.93 5.78 7.27
N VAL A 91 -9.07 5.62 6.25
CA VAL A 91 -9.42 4.87 5.02
C VAL A 91 -9.67 3.41 5.36
N ILE A 92 -8.78 2.81 6.16
CA ILE A 92 -8.89 1.40 6.54
C ILE A 92 -10.11 1.17 7.45
N ALA A 93 -10.34 2.07 8.41
CA ALA A 93 -11.51 2.07 9.27
C ALA A 93 -12.83 2.27 8.50
N SER A 94 -12.82 3.02 7.40
CA SER A 94 -13.97 3.12 6.50
C SER A 94 -14.23 1.80 5.77
N LEU A 95 -13.19 1.10 5.31
CA LEU A 95 -13.33 -0.19 4.63
C LEU A 95 -13.87 -1.28 5.55
N SER A 96 -13.43 -1.30 6.81
CA SER A 96 -13.92 -2.28 7.81
C SER A 96 -15.40 -2.12 8.16
N ARG A 97 -16.05 -1.02 7.75
CA ARG A 97 -17.51 -0.85 7.90
C ARG A 97 -18.31 -1.57 6.82
N TYR A 98 -17.70 -1.88 5.68
CA TYR A 98 -18.39 -2.53 4.55
C TYR A 98 -18.38 -4.05 4.64
N GLU A 99 -17.34 -4.63 5.22
CA GLU A 99 -17.32 -6.04 5.59
C GLU A 99 -16.56 -6.22 6.90
N VAL A 100 -17.09 -7.11 7.74
CA VAL A 100 -16.45 -7.54 9.00
C VAL A 100 -15.30 -8.54 8.73
N GLY A 101 -14.95 -8.75 7.45
CA GLY A 101 -14.03 -9.76 6.97
C GLY A 101 -12.64 -9.24 6.61
N LEU A 102 -11.68 -10.17 6.61
CA LEU A 102 -10.33 -9.94 6.11
C LEU A 102 -10.38 -9.87 4.58
N TRP A 103 -10.52 -8.68 4.03
CA TRP A 103 -10.55 -8.40 2.59
C TRP A 103 -9.27 -8.84 1.86
N LEU A 104 -8.18 -9.06 2.61
CA LEU A 104 -6.94 -9.68 2.16
C LEU A 104 -6.79 -11.11 2.70
N SER A 105 -7.81 -11.94 2.52
CA SER A 105 -7.95 -13.26 3.16
C SER A 105 -6.82 -14.24 2.83
N TYR A 106 -6.04 -13.98 1.79
CA TYR A 106 -4.94 -14.82 1.34
C TYR A 106 -3.57 -14.15 1.44
N LEU A 107 -3.47 -13.01 2.11
CA LEU A 107 -2.19 -12.34 2.33
C LEU A 107 -1.28 -13.25 3.15
N ARG A 108 -0.11 -13.58 2.59
CA ARG A 108 0.88 -14.44 3.23
C ARG A 108 2.06 -13.65 3.76
N VAL A 109 2.44 -12.61 3.04
CA VAL A 109 3.62 -11.79 3.34
C VAL A 109 3.21 -10.34 3.47
N LEU A 110 3.43 -9.75 4.63
CA LEU A 110 3.37 -8.31 4.85
C LEU A 110 4.81 -7.80 5.01
N ALA A 111 5.25 -6.94 4.09
CA ALA A 111 6.53 -6.26 4.21
C ALA A 111 6.27 -4.76 4.42
N TRP A 112 6.80 -4.21 5.51
CA TRP A 112 6.73 -2.79 5.83
C TRP A 112 8.11 -2.17 5.68
N HIS A 113 8.22 -1.15 4.84
CA HIS A 113 9.45 -0.40 4.61
C HIS A 113 9.13 1.10 4.74
N GLY A 114 9.52 1.73 5.85
CA GLY A 114 9.32 3.16 6.03
C GLY A 114 10.07 3.73 7.24
N VAL A 115 10.14 5.05 7.32
CA VAL A 115 10.76 5.78 8.45
C VAL A 115 9.85 5.83 9.68
N CYS A 116 8.53 5.77 9.47
CA CYS A 116 7.56 5.79 10.58
C CYS A 116 7.10 4.38 10.95
N GLU A 117 7.04 4.10 12.26
CA GLU A 117 6.46 2.86 12.78
C GLU A 117 4.98 2.77 12.39
N PRO A 118 4.53 1.60 11.89
CA PRO A 118 3.10 1.38 11.67
C PRO A 118 2.37 1.53 13.01
N SER A 119 1.23 2.22 13.02
CA SER A 119 0.40 2.19 14.22
C SER A 119 -0.07 0.75 14.47
N ARG A 120 -0.25 0.40 15.75
CA ARG A 120 -0.77 -0.93 16.13
C ARG A 120 -2.08 -1.25 15.39
N ASP A 121 -2.94 -0.24 15.25
CA ASP A 121 -4.23 -0.37 14.58
C ASP A 121 -4.06 -0.68 13.10
N ASP A 122 -3.12 -0.02 12.40
CA ASP A 122 -2.84 -0.29 10.99
C ASP A 122 -2.43 -1.75 10.76
N LEU A 123 -1.61 -2.31 11.67
CA LEU A 123 -1.18 -3.71 11.57
C LEU A 123 -2.33 -4.70 11.77
N LEU A 124 -3.26 -4.41 12.69
CA LEU A 124 -4.37 -5.31 13.01
C LEU A 124 -5.27 -5.60 11.81
N TYR A 125 -5.42 -4.65 10.89
CA TYR A 125 -6.19 -4.85 9.66
C TYR A 125 -5.57 -5.86 8.68
N PHE A 126 -4.27 -6.12 8.81
CA PHE A 126 -3.55 -7.09 7.98
C PHE A 126 -3.38 -8.44 8.66
N VAL A 127 -3.77 -8.59 9.94
CA VAL A 127 -3.67 -9.86 10.67
C VAL A 127 -4.77 -10.80 10.16
N CYS A 128 -4.44 -11.60 9.14
CA CYS A 128 -5.30 -12.66 8.62
C CYS A 128 -4.79 -14.05 8.98
N GLN A 129 -5.68 -15.05 9.02
CA GLN A 129 -5.32 -16.45 9.33
C GLN A 129 -4.29 -17.04 8.35
N SER A 130 -4.17 -16.47 7.16
CA SER A 130 -3.22 -16.89 6.12
C SER A 130 -1.87 -16.17 6.18
N LEU A 131 -1.72 -15.17 7.07
CA LEU A 131 -0.49 -14.42 7.23
C LEU A 131 0.57 -15.33 7.84
N SER A 132 1.68 -15.51 7.12
CA SER A 132 2.75 -16.42 7.54
C SER A 132 4.06 -15.69 7.78
N HIS A 133 4.27 -14.56 7.12
CA HIS A 133 5.51 -13.81 7.19
C HIS A 133 5.21 -12.32 7.37
N VAL A 134 5.77 -11.73 8.41
CA VAL A 134 5.73 -10.28 8.66
C VAL A 134 7.17 -9.78 8.71
N ASN A 135 7.50 -8.83 7.84
CA ASN A 135 8.82 -8.24 7.74
C ASN A 135 8.69 -6.73 7.93
N ILE A 136 9.09 -6.22 9.09
CA ILE A 136 9.05 -4.79 9.39
C ILE A 136 10.49 -4.30 9.39
N LYS A 137 10.80 -3.40 8.45
CA LYS A 137 12.07 -2.68 8.41
C LYS A 137 11.80 -1.20 8.63
N ILE A 138 12.31 -0.68 9.74
CA ILE A 138 12.23 0.72 10.11
C ILE A 138 13.59 1.33 9.82
N SER A 139 13.64 2.27 8.88
CA SER A 139 14.85 3.03 8.59
C SER A 139 14.83 4.30 9.42
N ARG A 140 15.85 4.57 10.23
CA ARG A 140 15.99 5.88 10.87
C ARG A 140 16.47 6.88 9.82
N SER A 141 15.73 7.95 9.58
CA SER A 141 16.18 9.05 8.74
C SER A 141 17.40 9.72 9.40
N THR A 142 18.59 9.47 8.89
CA THR A 142 19.84 10.08 9.37
C THR A 142 20.08 11.49 8.84
N GLU A 143 19.06 12.19 8.34
CA GLU A 143 19.21 13.49 7.68
C GLU A 143 18.58 14.62 8.48
N GLN A 144 19.02 14.92 9.72
CA GLN A 144 18.79 16.24 10.38
C GLN A 144 19.84 16.57 11.47
N HIS A 145 21.13 16.25 11.29
CA HIS A 145 22.16 16.65 12.26
C HIS A 145 23.50 17.10 11.65
N GLU A 146 23.49 17.72 10.46
CA GLU A 146 24.70 18.35 9.89
C GLU A 146 24.50 19.81 9.46
N ALA A 147 23.31 20.40 9.66
CA ALA A 147 23.04 21.78 9.23
C ALA A 147 23.23 22.85 10.32
N HIS A 148 23.69 22.52 11.52
CA HIS A 148 23.77 23.49 12.64
C HIS A 148 25.17 23.66 13.26
N GLU A 149 26.22 23.03 12.71
CA GLU A 149 27.59 23.13 13.22
C GLU A 149 28.54 23.99 12.36
N GLU A 150 28.05 24.60 11.26
CA GLU A 150 28.86 25.48 10.40
C GLU A 150 28.64 26.99 10.62
N GLU A 151 27.72 27.42 11.49
CA GLU A 151 27.49 28.85 11.74
C GLU A 151 28.36 29.46 12.86
N ASP A 152 29.10 28.65 13.63
CA ASP A 152 29.90 29.13 14.77
C ASP A 152 31.41 29.29 14.47
N LYS A 153 31.83 29.14 13.20
CA LYS A 153 33.23 29.36 12.79
C LYS A 153 33.49 30.71 12.10
N GLY A 154 32.46 31.56 11.94
CA GLY A 154 32.56 32.84 11.22
C GLY A 154 32.89 34.08 12.06
N LEU A 155 32.78 34.05 13.39
CA LEU A 155 32.83 35.28 14.21
C LEU A 155 34.18 35.59 14.90
N ARG A 156 35.28 34.92 14.51
CA ARG A 156 36.63 35.21 15.04
C ARG A 156 37.63 35.58 13.95
N ALA A 157 37.34 36.61 13.16
CA ALA A 157 38.37 37.33 12.41
C ALA A 157 37.83 38.69 11.92
N THR A 158 37.94 39.72 12.77
CA THR A 158 38.14 41.13 12.38
C THR A 158 38.55 41.91 13.62
#